data_AF-A2FG64-F1
#
_entry.id   AF-A2FG64-F1
#
_cell.length_a   1.000
_cell.length_b   1.000
_cell.length_c   1.000
_cell.angle_alpha   90.00
_cell.angle_beta   90.00
_cell.angle_gamma   90.00
#
_symmetry.space_group_name_H-M   'P 1'
#
loop_
_entity.id
_entity.type
_entity.pdbx_description
1 polymer ?
#
loop_
_entity_poly.entity_id
_entity_poly.type
_entity_poly.pdbx_seq_one_letter_code
_entity_poly.pdbx_strand_id
1 'polypeptide(L)'
;MLSSEQSNNETEFDFSDIKPIEAFEYPNQASKKIWSINSNNILHISSQIIELITNNKISIQMSLHLIDIISQLRDKDIKLLAELYEKILNEFSCIIKPENVKLTTLLHYKGFKFEHFSPIKKEEEILNLYPTESPLYYIAWNKVDDLKSKFPNLDINKKINYEITPLDCAIKYGSELCFNYLKNLGAQYTEYSEKYAVQGGNKIIFMQMIEEGKPFDKMINTALKYRNNEIANYLKLNFGQTPDSACGQF
;
A
#
# COMPACT_ATOMS: atom_id res chain seq x y z
N MET A 1 10.67 -24.95 45.38
CA MET A 1 11.76 -25.18 44.40
C MET A 1 11.27 -26.17 43.37
N LEU A 2 11.45 -25.80 42.09
CA LEU A 2 11.21 -26.55 40.84
C LEU A 2 9.77 -26.91 40.46
N SER A 3 9.23 -26.13 39.51
CA SER A 3 8.61 -26.58 38.25
C SER A 3 8.03 -25.32 37.58
N SER A 4 8.28 -24.95 36.34
CA SER A 4 9.03 -25.50 35.22
C SER A 4 9.09 -24.33 34.23
N GLU A 5 10.27 -23.93 33.78
CA GLU A 5 10.41 -23.10 32.58
C GLU A 5 9.82 -23.91 31.42
N GLN A 6 8.60 -23.58 31.00
CA GLN A 6 8.17 -23.89 29.64
C GLN A 6 8.91 -22.91 28.74
N SER A 7 10.00 -23.39 28.14
CA SER A 7 10.54 -22.79 26.95
C SER A 7 9.46 -22.85 25.87
N ASN A 8 8.76 -21.73 25.67
CA ASN A 8 7.98 -21.52 24.45
C ASN A 8 8.97 -21.32 23.29
N ASN A 9 9.57 -22.43 22.85
CA ASN A 9 10.10 -22.55 21.51
C ASN A 9 8.90 -22.75 20.56
N GLU A 10 7.99 -21.78 20.51
CA GLU A 10 7.25 -21.59 19.27
C GLU A 10 8.29 -21.03 18.30
N THR A 11 8.75 -21.87 17.37
CA THR A 11 9.57 -21.43 16.24
C THR A 11 8.95 -20.14 15.71
N GLU A 12 9.73 -19.04 15.80
CA GLU A 12 9.37 -17.69 15.41
C GLU A 12 8.96 -17.70 13.93
N PHE A 13 7.69 -18.00 13.68
CA PHE A 13 7.16 -18.13 12.33
C PHE A 13 6.98 -16.73 11.77
N ASP A 14 7.89 -16.34 10.89
CA ASP A 14 7.86 -15.08 10.17
C ASP A 14 7.02 -15.24 8.90
N PHE A 15 5.99 -14.39 8.74
CA PHE A 15 5.21 -14.31 7.51
C PHE A 15 6.07 -13.98 6.27
N SER A 16 7.27 -13.42 6.45
CA SER A 16 8.22 -13.15 5.37
C SER A 16 8.83 -14.43 4.75
N ASP A 17 8.90 -15.52 5.52
CA ASP A 17 9.55 -16.78 5.16
C ASP A 17 8.62 -17.81 4.53
N ILE A 18 7.34 -17.48 4.38
CA ILE A 18 6.37 -18.39 3.76
C ILE A 18 6.76 -18.65 2.30
N LYS A 19 7.05 -19.91 2.00
CA LYS A 19 7.30 -20.39 0.64
C LYS A 19 5.97 -20.65 -0.07
N PRO A 20 5.74 -20.05 -1.25
CA PRO A 20 4.58 -20.40 -2.05
C PRO A 20 4.70 -21.84 -2.54
N ILE A 21 3.57 -22.47 -2.90
CA ILE A 21 3.60 -23.71 -3.68
C ILE A 21 4.26 -23.44 -5.05
N GLU A 22 4.84 -24.48 -5.65
CA GLU A 22 5.67 -24.38 -6.87
C GLU A 22 5.02 -23.56 -8.00
N ALA A 23 3.72 -23.76 -8.24
CA ALA A 23 2.96 -23.02 -9.26
C ALA A 23 2.92 -21.49 -9.05
N PHE A 24 3.09 -21.03 -7.81
CA PHE A 24 3.09 -19.62 -7.45
C PHE A 24 4.49 -19.09 -7.11
N GLU A 25 5.55 -19.86 -7.30
CA GLU A 25 6.91 -19.41 -7.01
C GLU A 25 7.27 -18.14 -7.78
N TYR A 26 7.18 -18.19 -9.12
CA TYR A 26 7.50 -17.03 -9.96
C TYR A 26 6.47 -15.90 -9.88
N PRO A 27 5.15 -16.16 -9.84
CA PRO A 27 4.16 -15.11 -9.54
C PRO A 27 4.42 -14.37 -8.23
N ASN A 28 4.79 -15.09 -7.15
CA ASN A 28 5.13 -14.48 -5.87
C ASN A 28 6.43 -13.65 -5.98
N GLN A 29 7.47 -14.16 -6.64
CA GLN A 29 8.69 -13.40 -6.90
C GLN A 29 8.40 -12.11 -7.69
N ALA A 30 7.58 -12.19 -8.74
CA ALA A 30 7.16 -11.04 -9.53
C ALA A 30 6.36 -10.04 -8.67
N SER A 31 5.39 -10.51 -7.88
CA SER A 31 4.58 -9.67 -7.01
C SER A 31 5.44 -8.94 -5.96
N LYS A 32 6.41 -9.62 -5.33
CA LYS A 32 7.37 -9.00 -4.40
C LYS A 32 8.20 -7.90 -5.07
N LYS A 33 8.66 -8.11 -6.31
CA LYS A 33 9.39 -7.11 -7.10
C LYS A 33 8.49 -5.92 -7.46
N ILE A 34 7.27 -6.16 -7.96
CA ILE A 34 6.32 -5.09 -8.29
C ILE A 34 5.95 -4.29 -7.03
N TRP A 35 5.79 -4.97 -5.89
CA TRP A 35 5.49 -4.31 -4.62
C TRP A 35 6.63 -3.42 -4.11
N SER A 36 7.88 -3.66 -4.50
CA SER A 36 9.02 -2.84 -4.06
C SER A 36 9.37 -1.70 -5.01
N ILE A 37 8.56 -1.47 -6.05
CA ILE A 37 8.82 -0.41 -7.04
C ILE A 37 8.85 0.98 -6.37
N ASN A 38 9.84 1.76 -6.79
CA ASN A 38 10.03 3.17 -6.48
C ASN A 38 10.80 3.85 -7.63
N SER A 39 11.01 5.17 -7.54
CA SER A 39 11.70 5.95 -8.56
C SER A 39 13.13 5.49 -8.87
N ASN A 40 13.80 4.83 -7.93
CA ASN A 40 15.21 4.48 -8.03
C ASN A 40 15.43 3.10 -8.67
N ASN A 41 14.45 2.21 -8.58
CA ASN A 41 14.59 0.81 -9.01
C ASN A 41 13.66 0.40 -10.15
N ILE A 42 12.78 1.28 -10.63
CA ILE A 42 11.77 0.95 -11.66
C ILE A 42 12.37 0.35 -12.93
N LEU A 43 13.51 0.87 -13.42
CA LEU A 43 14.16 0.35 -14.62
C LEU A 43 14.62 -1.09 -14.42
N HIS A 44 15.29 -1.36 -13.29
CA HIS A 44 15.79 -2.68 -12.96
C HIS A 44 14.65 -3.69 -12.76
N ILE A 45 13.61 -3.31 -12.00
CA ILE A 45 12.43 -4.16 -11.79
C ILE A 45 11.73 -4.43 -13.12
N SER A 46 11.58 -3.44 -13.99
CA SER A 46 10.97 -3.62 -15.31
C SER A 46 11.71 -4.70 -16.11
N SER A 47 13.04 -4.62 -16.17
CA SER A 47 13.86 -5.62 -16.86
C SER A 47 13.68 -7.03 -16.28
N GLN A 48 13.64 -7.15 -14.94
CA GLN A 48 13.43 -8.45 -14.29
C GLN A 48 12.05 -9.04 -14.57
N ILE A 49 11.00 -8.22 -14.59
CA ILE A 49 9.64 -8.71 -14.90
C ILE A 49 9.57 -9.13 -16.36
N ILE A 50 10.14 -8.36 -17.28
CA ILE A 50 10.21 -8.72 -18.71
C ILE A 50 10.98 -10.03 -18.89
N GLU A 51 12.12 -10.20 -18.21
CA GLU A 51 12.90 -11.45 -18.24
C GLU A 51 12.09 -12.67 -17.76
N LEU A 52 11.32 -12.52 -16.68
CA LEU A 52 10.43 -13.58 -16.20
C LEU A 52 9.36 -13.96 -17.24
N ILE A 53 8.82 -12.98 -17.96
CA ILE A 53 7.85 -13.22 -19.03
C ILE A 53 8.53 -13.91 -20.23
N THR A 54 9.65 -13.38 -20.72
CA THR A 54 10.39 -13.91 -21.87
C THR A 54 10.86 -15.34 -21.65
N ASN A 55 11.24 -15.68 -20.41
CA ASN A 55 11.64 -17.03 -20.02
C ASN A 55 10.45 -17.96 -19.69
N ASN A 56 9.22 -17.55 -19.99
CA ASN A 56 7.97 -18.29 -19.73
C ASN A 56 7.80 -18.69 -18.25
N LYS A 57 8.38 -17.94 -17.32
CA LYS A 57 8.22 -18.17 -15.87
C LYS A 57 6.89 -17.64 -15.35
N ILE A 58 6.37 -16.59 -15.98
CA ILE A 58 5.02 -16.05 -15.77
C ILE A 58 4.45 -15.60 -17.12
N SER A 59 3.12 -15.61 -17.26
CA SER A 59 2.48 -15.06 -18.45
C SER A 59 2.40 -13.53 -18.41
N ILE A 60 2.25 -12.90 -19.58
CA ILE A 60 1.97 -11.46 -19.68
C ILE A 60 0.72 -11.12 -18.86
N GLN A 61 -0.35 -11.92 -19.00
CA GLN A 61 -1.61 -11.69 -18.28
C GLN A 61 -1.41 -11.73 -16.76
N MET A 62 -0.60 -12.66 -16.25
CA MET A 62 -0.31 -12.74 -14.82
C MET A 62 0.44 -11.48 -14.35
N SER A 63 1.48 -11.06 -15.06
CA SER A 63 2.24 -9.85 -14.72
C SER A 63 1.35 -8.60 -14.70
N LEU A 64 0.53 -8.42 -15.73
CA LEU A 64 -0.37 -7.28 -15.82
C LEU A 64 -1.47 -7.32 -14.74
N HIS A 65 -2.00 -8.51 -14.42
CA HIS A 65 -2.95 -8.70 -13.33
C HIS A 65 -2.34 -8.34 -11.96
N LEU A 66 -1.10 -8.76 -11.70
CA LEU A 66 -0.39 -8.41 -10.47
C LEU A 66 -0.20 -6.89 -10.35
N ILE A 67 0.20 -6.21 -11.42
CA ILE A 67 0.33 -4.74 -11.42
C ILE A 67 -1.03 -4.08 -11.15
N ASP A 68 -2.09 -4.58 -11.78
CA ASP A 68 -3.44 -4.04 -11.62
C ASP A 68 -3.92 -4.16 -10.16
N ILE A 69 -3.81 -5.34 -9.54
CA ILE A 69 -4.16 -5.53 -8.12
C ILE A 69 -3.32 -4.64 -7.20
N ILE A 70 -2.00 -4.59 -7.41
CA ILE A 70 -1.10 -3.76 -6.59
C ILE A 70 -1.43 -2.27 -6.74
N SER A 71 -1.82 -1.84 -7.94
CA SER A 71 -2.20 -0.45 -8.21
C SER A 71 -3.46 0.01 -7.47
N GLN A 72 -4.33 -0.92 -7.09
CA GLN A 72 -5.50 -0.63 -6.25
C GLN A 72 -5.11 -0.40 -4.77
N LEU A 73 -3.99 -0.98 -4.34
CA LEU A 73 -3.50 -0.92 -2.96
C LEU A 73 -2.49 0.20 -2.75
N ARG A 74 -1.65 0.48 -3.75
CA ARG A 74 -0.59 1.51 -3.75
C ARG A 74 -0.97 2.70 -4.64
N ASP A 75 -2.06 3.37 -4.30
CA ASP A 75 -2.57 4.54 -5.05
C ASP A 75 -1.55 5.68 -5.19
N LYS A 76 -0.67 5.87 -4.19
CA LYS A 76 0.41 6.87 -4.21
C LYS A 76 1.47 6.62 -5.29
N ASP A 77 1.65 5.35 -5.66
CA ASP A 77 2.66 4.90 -6.63
C ASP A 77 2.07 4.59 -8.01
N ILE A 78 0.80 4.98 -8.24
CA ILE A 78 0.06 4.67 -9.47
C ILE A 78 0.80 5.08 -10.74
N LYS A 79 1.57 6.17 -10.68
CA LYS A 79 2.40 6.64 -11.79
C LYS A 79 3.49 5.63 -12.17
N LEU A 80 4.23 5.14 -11.18
CA LEU A 80 5.31 4.16 -11.38
C LEU A 80 4.75 2.83 -11.88
N LEU A 81 3.58 2.44 -11.37
CA LEU A 81 2.88 1.23 -11.82
C LEU A 81 2.37 1.37 -13.25
N ALA A 82 1.90 2.55 -13.66
CA ALA A 82 1.55 2.84 -15.05
C ALA A 82 2.76 2.76 -15.98
N GLU A 83 3.92 3.27 -15.55
CA GLU A 83 5.18 3.18 -16.31
C GLU A 83 5.64 1.73 -16.49
N LEU A 84 5.54 0.90 -15.45
CA LEU A 84 5.84 -0.53 -15.58
C LEU A 84 4.85 -1.24 -16.52
N TYR A 85 3.55 -0.97 -16.37
CA TYR A 85 2.51 -1.56 -17.21
C TYR A 85 2.72 -1.21 -18.68
N GLU A 86 2.97 0.07 -18.98
CA GLU A 86 3.31 0.58 -20.32
C GLU A 86 4.52 -0.14 -20.92
N LYS A 87 5.62 -0.31 -20.15
CA LYS A 87 6.81 -1.00 -20.63
C LYS A 87 6.50 -2.43 -21.08
N ILE A 88 5.67 -3.15 -20.32
CA ILE A 88 5.27 -4.53 -20.68
C ILE A 88 4.37 -4.52 -21.93
N LEU A 89 3.39 -3.61 -22.01
CA LEU A 89 2.53 -3.52 -23.19
C LEU A 89 3.35 -3.25 -24.47
N ASN A 90 4.31 -2.34 -24.40
CA ASN A 90 5.18 -1.98 -25.52
C ASN A 90 6.12 -3.12 -25.91
N GLU A 91 6.81 -3.73 -24.93
CA GLU A 91 7.75 -4.83 -25.18
C GLU A 91 7.09 -6.01 -25.90
N PHE A 92 5.89 -6.38 -25.46
CA PHE A 92 5.17 -7.53 -26.01
C PHE A 92 4.11 -7.16 -27.05
N SER A 93 4.05 -5.89 -27.46
CA SER A 93 3.10 -5.37 -28.46
C SER A 93 1.64 -5.82 -28.21
N CYS A 94 1.19 -5.72 -26.96
CA CYS A 94 -0.13 -6.17 -26.55
C CYS A 94 -1.01 -5.01 -26.03
N ILE A 95 -2.33 -5.20 -26.08
CA ILE A 95 -3.31 -4.22 -25.59
C ILE A 95 -4.25 -4.95 -24.63
N ILE A 96 -3.91 -4.91 -23.35
CA ILE A 96 -4.71 -5.49 -22.27
C ILE A 96 -5.11 -4.35 -21.35
N LYS A 97 -6.42 -4.18 -21.15
CA LYS A 97 -6.98 -3.11 -20.33
C LYS A 97 -6.95 -3.53 -18.85
N PRO A 98 -6.37 -2.74 -17.94
CA PRO A 98 -6.51 -3.01 -16.50
C PRO A 98 -7.96 -2.76 -16.02
N GLU A 99 -8.29 -3.33 -14.87
CA GLU A 99 -9.56 -3.09 -14.16
C GLU A 99 -9.50 -1.80 -13.32
N ASN A 100 -8.34 -1.45 -12.76
CA ASN A 100 -8.17 -0.19 -12.05
C ASN A 100 -8.33 1.00 -12.99
N VAL A 101 -9.46 1.69 -12.88
CA VAL A 101 -9.82 2.86 -13.71
C VAL A 101 -8.75 3.95 -13.70
N LYS A 102 -8.07 4.20 -12.56
CA LYS A 102 -6.99 5.19 -12.49
C LYS A 102 -5.81 4.77 -13.37
N LEU A 103 -5.40 3.50 -13.28
CA LEU A 103 -4.34 2.92 -14.10
C LEU A 103 -4.72 2.94 -15.59
N THR A 104 -5.94 2.51 -15.94
CA THR A 104 -6.47 2.55 -17.31
C THR A 104 -6.43 3.98 -17.87
N THR A 105 -6.82 4.96 -17.07
CA THR A 105 -6.85 6.36 -17.48
C THR A 105 -5.43 6.90 -17.75
N LEU A 106 -4.44 6.58 -16.91
CA LEU A 106 -3.06 7.00 -17.15
C LEU A 106 -2.50 6.38 -18.44
N LEU A 107 -2.76 5.09 -18.68
CA LEU A 107 -2.38 4.44 -19.93
C LEU A 107 -3.07 5.06 -21.15
N HIS A 108 -4.33 5.49 -21.00
CA HIS A 108 -5.03 6.20 -22.06
C HIS A 108 -4.35 7.53 -22.43
N TYR A 109 -3.96 8.34 -21.44
CA TYR A 109 -3.21 9.57 -21.68
C TYR A 109 -1.82 9.33 -22.29
N LYS A 110 -1.25 8.13 -22.08
CA LYS A 110 0.00 7.67 -22.73
C LYS A 110 -0.20 7.16 -24.17
N GLY A 111 -1.42 7.16 -24.69
CA GLY A 111 -1.73 6.82 -26.09
C GLY A 111 -2.34 5.45 -26.31
N PHE A 112 -2.55 4.66 -25.25
CA PHE A 112 -3.24 3.36 -25.37
C PHE A 112 -4.75 3.56 -25.56
N LYS A 113 -5.32 2.88 -26.56
CA LYS A 113 -6.76 2.89 -26.82
C LYS A 113 -7.37 1.59 -26.35
N PHE A 114 -8.34 1.68 -25.45
CA PHE A 114 -9.11 0.53 -24.97
C PHE A 114 -10.54 0.64 -25.45
N GLU A 115 -11.12 -0.48 -25.86
CA GLU A 115 -12.49 -0.55 -26.33
C GLU A 115 -13.47 -0.12 -25.23
N HIS A 116 -14.48 0.68 -25.61
CA HIS A 116 -15.52 1.20 -24.71
C HIS A 116 -15.00 1.96 -23.47
N PHE A 117 -13.79 2.53 -23.54
CA PHE A 117 -13.23 3.32 -22.44
C PHE A 117 -13.14 4.80 -22.81
N SER A 118 -13.52 5.66 -21.87
CA SER A 118 -13.29 7.10 -21.94
C SER A 118 -12.93 7.62 -20.55
N PRO A 119 -11.87 8.45 -20.44
CA PRO A 119 -11.40 8.92 -19.14
C PRO A 119 -12.41 9.88 -18.52
N ILE A 120 -12.78 9.63 -17.26
CA ILE A 120 -13.67 10.51 -16.48
C ILE A 120 -12.86 11.59 -15.75
N LYS A 121 -11.63 11.28 -15.36
CA LYS A 121 -10.74 12.16 -14.60
C LYS A 121 -9.58 12.67 -15.46
N LYS A 122 -9.10 13.87 -15.13
CA LYS A 122 -7.87 14.41 -15.70
C LYS A 122 -6.66 13.64 -15.17
N GLU A 123 -5.58 13.62 -15.95
CA GLU A 123 -4.33 12.97 -15.56
C GLU A 123 -3.80 13.50 -14.21
N GLU A 124 -3.76 14.83 -14.06
CA GLU A 124 -3.28 15.50 -12.85
C GLU A 124 -4.09 15.13 -11.59
N GLU A 125 -5.39 14.90 -11.73
CA GLU A 125 -6.27 14.48 -10.62
C GLU A 125 -6.03 13.03 -10.19
N ILE A 126 -5.42 12.22 -11.05
CA ILE A 126 -5.06 10.83 -10.73
C ILE A 126 -3.66 10.80 -10.12
N LEU A 127 -2.74 11.58 -10.67
CA LEU A 127 -1.37 11.69 -10.17
C LEU A 127 -1.32 12.31 -8.77
N ASN A 128 -2.23 13.23 -8.47
CA ASN A 128 -2.38 13.78 -7.14
C ASN A 128 -3.44 13.00 -6.36
N LEU A 129 -3.06 12.36 -5.24
CA LEU A 129 -3.98 11.64 -4.35
C LEU A 129 -5.19 12.47 -3.93
N TYR A 130 -4.95 13.76 -3.71
CA TYR A 130 -5.94 14.78 -3.36
C TYR A 130 -5.65 16.05 -4.17
N PRO A 131 -6.64 16.94 -4.36
CA PRO A 131 -6.42 18.25 -4.97
C PRO A 131 -5.27 18.99 -4.28
N THR A 132 -4.39 19.66 -5.04
CA THR A 132 -3.20 20.34 -4.51
C THR A 132 -3.52 21.49 -3.55
N GLU A 133 -4.74 22.02 -3.63
CA GLU A 133 -5.27 23.05 -2.74
C GLU A 133 -5.93 22.48 -1.48
N SER A 134 -5.96 21.15 -1.32
CA SER A 134 -6.51 20.49 -0.13
C SER A 134 -5.42 20.25 0.92
N PRO A 135 -5.71 20.42 2.23
CA PRO A 135 -4.80 20.02 3.30
C PRO A 135 -4.39 18.54 3.20
N LEU A 136 -5.29 17.67 2.72
CA LEU A 136 -5.04 16.23 2.58
C LEU A 136 -3.89 15.92 1.61
N TYR A 137 -3.67 16.77 0.59
CA TYR A 137 -2.53 16.64 -0.31
C TYR A 137 -1.21 16.76 0.47
N TYR A 138 -1.06 17.84 1.25
CA TYR A 138 0.15 18.08 2.02
C TYR A 138 0.37 17.01 3.08
N ILE A 139 -0.71 16.55 3.72
CA ILE A 139 -0.65 15.46 4.70
C ILE A 139 -0.19 14.16 4.03
N ALA A 140 -0.82 13.71 2.94
CA ALA A 140 -0.48 12.45 2.28
C ALA A 140 0.95 12.40 1.72
N TRP A 141 1.51 13.57 1.39
CA TRP A 141 2.90 13.74 0.95
C TRP A 141 3.87 14.11 2.08
N ASN A 142 3.42 14.08 3.35
CA ASN A 142 4.20 14.38 4.55
C ASN A 142 4.87 15.78 4.55
N LYS A 143 4.23 16.77 3.92
CA LYS A 143 4.71 18.16 3.77
C LYS A 143 4.23 19.04 4.93
N VAL A 144 4.74 18.79 6.12
CA VAL A 144 4.23 19.41 7.36
C VAL A 144 4.39 20.93 7.40
N ASP A 145 5.47 21.48 6.85
CA ASP A 145 5.73 22.93 6.90
C ASP A 145 4.82 23.70 5.94
N ASP A 146 4.58 23.15 4.75
CA ASP A 146 3.60 23.68 3.80
C ASP A 146 2.18 23.62 4.38
N LEU A 147 1.84 22.51 5.06
CA LEU A 147 0.54 22.35 5.72
C LEU A 147 0.31 23.45 6.76
N LYS A 148 1.29 23.69 7.64
CA LYS A 148 1.24 24.74 8.67
C LYS A 148 1.10 26.13 8.06
N SER A 149 1.88 26.42 7.02
CA SER A 149 1.89 27.74 6.39
C SER A 149 0.58 28.04 5.65
N LYS A 150 0.05 27.06 4.90
CA LYS A 150 -1.12 27.27 4.04
C LYS A 150 -2.45 27.09 4.77
N PHE A 151 -2.50 26.31 5.85
CA PHE A 151 -3.72 26.00 6.59
C PHE A 151 -3.56 26.21 8.10
N PRO A 152 -3.26 27.44 8.56
CA PRO A 152 -3.03 27.72 9.98
C PRO A 152 -4.28 27.49 10.86
N ASN A 153 -5.47 27.56 10.26
CA ASN A 153 -6.76 27.37 10.94
C ASN A 153 -7.44 26.05 10.56
N LEU A 154 -6.65 25.02 10.23
CA LEU A 154 -7.18 23.70 9.88
C LEU A 154 -7.98 23.12 11.05
N ASP A 155 -9.24 22.76 10.80
CA ASP A 155 -10.02 21.95 11.74
C ASP A 155 -9.51 20.51 11.69
N ILE A 156 -8.71 20.15 12.69
CA ILE A 156 -7.96 18.88 12.75
C ILE A 156 -8.85 17.66 13.01
N ASN A 157 -10.07 17.84 13.53
CA ASN A 157 -10.97 16.74 13.91
C ASN A 157 -12.12 16.55 12.92
N LYS A 158 -12.34 17.52 12.01
CA LYS A 158 -13.38 17.42 11.00
C LYS A 158 -12.88 16.67 9.77
N LYS A 159 -13.74 15.79 9.23
CA LYS A 159 -13.49 15.15 7.93
C LYS A 159 -13.44 16.20 6.82
N ILE A 160 -12.40 16.14 6.00
CA ILE A 160 -12.29 16.97 4.79
C ILE A 160 -13.03 16.25 3.66
N ASN A 161 -13.91 16.97 2.96
CA ASN A 161 -14.78 16.45 1.90
C ASN A 161 -15.64 15.24 2.31
N TYR A 162 -15.96 15.12 3.61
CA TYR A 162 -16.66 13.95 4.18
C TYR A 162 -15.92 12.60 4.04
N GLU A 163 -14.65 12.63 3.61
CA GLU A 163 -13.87 11.42 3.32
C GLU A 163 -13.11 10.94 4.57
N ILE A 164 -12.18 11.76 5.06
CA ILE A 164 -11.18 11.36 6.06
C ILE A 164 -10.78 12.53 6.95
N THR A 165 -10.44 12.26 8.21
CA THR A 165 -9.86 13.29 9.09
C THR A 165 -8.40 13.56 8.71
N PRO A 166 -7.86 14.76 9.00
CA PRO A 166 -6.44 15.04 8.84
C PRO A 166 -5.53 13.98 9.47
N LEU A 167 -5.83 13.55 10.70
CA LEU A 167 -5.04 12.55 11.41
C LEU A 167 -5.10 11.19 10.74
N ASP A 168 -6.30 10.71 10.37
CA ASP A 168 -6.44 9.44 9.66
C ASP A 168 -5.72 9.44 8.30
N CYS A 169 -5.71 10.59 7.61
CA CYS A 169 -4.94 10.73 6.38
C CYS A 169 -3.44 10.58 6.63
N ALA A 170 -2.92 11.18 7.70
CA ALA A 170 -1.51 11.04 8.07
C ALA A 170 -1.17 9.59 8.42
N ILE A 171 -2.05 8.91 9.16
CA ILE A 171 -1.91 7.50 9.53
C ILE A 171 -1.91 6.61 8.29
N LYS A 172 -2.93 6.74 7.42
CA LYS A 172 -3.11 5.91 6.22
C LYS A 172 -1.90 5.94 5.29
N TYR A 173 -1.28 7.12 5.13
CA TYR A 173 -0.15 7.31 4.22
C TYR A 173 1.21 7.31 4.94
N GLY A 174 1.27 6.89 6.20
CA GLY A 174 2.52 6.80 6.96
C GLY A 174 3.27 8.12 7.11
N SER A 175 2.55 9.24 7.11
CA SER A 175 3.09 10.60 7.07
C SER A 175 3.43 11.09 8.47
N GLU A 176 4.54 10.58 8.99
CA GLU A 176 4.96 10.70 10.39
C GLU A 176 5.07 12.15 10.90
N LEU A 177 5.60 13.07 10.11
CA LEU A 177 5.75 14.47 10.53
C LEU A 177 4.39 15.15 10.68
N CYS A 178 3.48 14.89 9.74
CA CYS A 178 2.11 15.40 9.80
C CYS A 178 1.34 14.72 10.95
N PHE A 179 1.53 13.42 11.15
CA PHE A 179 0.92 12.68 12.25
C PHE A 179 1.32 13.29 13.61
N ASN A 180 2.61 13.47 13.86
CA ASN A 180 3.13 14.06 15.10
C ASN A 180 2.61 15.49 15.31
N TYR A 181 2.61 16.30 14.24
CA TYR A 181 2.07 17.65 14.31
C TYR A 181 0.58 17.67 14.68
N LEU A 182 -0.25 16.86 14.02
CA LEU A 182 -1.69 16.81 14.27
C LEU A 182 -2.00 16.26 15.67
N LYS A 183 -1.26 15.24 16.14
CA LYS A 183 -1.36 14.72 17.51
C LYS A 183 -1.04 15.79 18.55
N ASN A 184 0.01 16.59 18.34
CA ASN A 184 0.38 17.69 19.23
C ASN A 184 -0.67 18.80 19.28
N LEU A 185 -1.48 18.96 18.23
CA LEU A 185 -2.64 19.87 18.23
C LEU A 185 -3.88 19.27 18.91
N GLY A 186 -3.82 18.02 19.38
CA GLY A 186 -4.94 17.34 20.04
C GLY A 186 -5.91 16.62 19.10
N ALA A 187 -5.47 16.27 17.88
CA ALA A 187 -6.28 15.47 16.97
C ALA A 187 -6.62 14.09 17.57
N GLN A 188 -7.86 13.67 17.37
CA GLN A 188 -8.40 12.41 17.91
C GLN A 188 -8.41 11.31 16.86
N TYR A 189 -8.14 10.08 17.30
CA TYR A 189 -8.35 8.91 16.47
C TYR A 189 -9.84 8.70 16.19
N THR A 190 -10.13 8.10 15.04
CA THR A 190 -11.47 7.62 14.70
C THR A 190 -11.53 6.10 14.80
N GLU A 191 -12.71 5.54 14.57
CA GLU A 191 -12.92 4.08 14.48
C GLU A 191 -12.17 3.42 13.30
N TYR A 192 -11.59 4.19 12.39
CA TYR A 192 -10.85 3.68 11.23
C TYR A 192 -9.32 3.78 11.39
N SER A 193 -8.83 4.48 12.41
CA SER A 193 -7.41 4.80 12.56
C SER A 193 -6.54 3.53 12.62
N GLU A 194 -6.98 2.50 13.35
CA GLU A 194 -6.25 1.23 13.51
C GLU A 194 -6.07 0.53 12.15
N LYS A 195 -7.15 0.47 11.37
CA LYS A 195 -7.11 -0.07 10.01
C LYS A 195 -6.14 0.72 9.14
N TYR A 196 -6.20 2.05 9.21
CA TYR A 196 -5.30 2.90 8.42
C TYR A 196 -3.83 2.74 8.83
N ALA A 197 -3.53 2.55 10.11
CA ALA A 197 -2.15 2.35 10.55
C ALA A 197 -1.58 1.02 10.01
N VAL A 198 -2.41 -0.02 10.01
CA VAL A 198 -2.05 -1.33 9.44
C VAL A 198 -1.91 -1.27 7.92
N GLN A 199 -2.74 -0.48 7.23
CA GLN A 199 -2.60 -0.26 5.77
C GLN A 199 -1.34 0.54 5.43
N GLY A 200 -1.09 1.62 6.17
CA GLY A 200 0.01 2.55 5.91
C GLY A 200 1.39 1.96 6.19
N GLY A 201 1.48 0.93 7.05
CA GLY A 201 2.71 0.17 7.27
C GLY A 201 3.82 0.95 7.99
N ASN A 202 3.58 2.20 8.40
CA ASN A 202 4.54 2.97 9.19
C ASN A 202 4.54 2.45 10.63
N LYS A 203 5.64 1.75 10.99
CA LYS A 203 5.79 1.11 12.29
C LYS A 203 5.81 2.09 13.46
N ILE A 204 6.35 3.30 13.26
CA ILE A 204 6.42 4.31 14.33
C ILE A 204 5.00 4.73 14.72
N ILE A 205 4.17 5.06 13.72
CA ILE A 205 2.75 5.39 13.94
C ILE A 205 2.01 4.21 14.56
N PHE A 206 2.20 3.00 14.01
CA PHE A 206 1.56 1.78 14.51
C PHE A 206 1.89 1.52 15.99
N MET A 207 3.17 1.55 16.37
CA MET A 207 3.61 1.30 17.75
C MET A 207 3.13 2.40 18.70
N GLN A 208 3.16 3.67 18.29
CA GLN A 208 2.64 4.75 19.12
C GLN A 208 1.14 4.56 19.41
N MET A 209 0.34 4.14 18.42
CA MET A 209 -1.09 3.86 18.64
C MET A 209 -1.32 2.70 19.64
N ILE A 210 -0.45 1.69 19.63
CA ILE A 210 -0.48 0.58 20.59
C ILE A 210 -0.20 1.10 22.00
N GLU A 211 0.86 1.91 22.16
CA GLU A 211 1.23 2.52 23.45
C GLU A 211 0.12 3.44 24.00
N GLU A 212 -0.62 4.11 23.11
CA GLU A 212 -1.80 4.91 23.45
C GLU A 212 -3.08 4.06 23.69
N GLY A 213 -2.96 2.73 23.71
CA GLY A 213 -4.02 1.80 24.13
C GLY A 213 -5.04 1.42 23.07
N LYS A 214 -4.71 1.54 21.77
CA LYS A 214 -5.61 1.11 20.68
C LYS A 214 -5.64 -0.42 20.53
N PRO A 215 -6.82 -1.03 20.32
CA PRO A 215 -6.99 -2.48 20.47
C PRO A 215 -6.55 -3.32 19.24
N PHE A 216 -6.42 -2.73 18.04
CA PHE A 216 -5.97 -3.40 16.80
C PHE A 216 -6.58 -4.80 16.51
N ASP A 217 -7.81 -5.05 16.96
CA ASP A 217 -8.47 -6.36 16.83
C ASP A 217 -8.70 -6.75 15.36
N LYS A 218 -8.46 -8.03 15.03
CA LYS A 218 -8.76 -8.63 13.71
C LYS A 218 -8.09 -7.90 12.52
N MET A 219 -6.86 -7.43 12.70
CA MET A 219 -6.11 -6.66 11.70
C MET A 219 -5.10 -7.48 10.90
N ILE A 220 -4.80 -8.72 11.28
CA ILE A 220 -3.74 -9.52 10.65
C ILE A 220 -3.94 -9.73 9.13
N ASN A 221 -5.18 -9.98 8.68
CA ASN A 221 -5.46 -10.11 7.24
C ASN A 221 -5.23 -8.80 6.48
N THR A 222 -5.50 -7.65 7.13
CA THR A 222 -5.19 -6.34 6.55
C THR A 222 -3.68 -6.15 6.42
N ALA A 223 -2.90 -6.52 7.44
CA ALA A 223 -1.45 -6.42 7.41
C ALA A 223 -0.87 -7.26 6.26
N LEU A 224 -1.33 -8.51 6.11
CA LEU A 224 -0.91 -9.41 5.04
C LEU A 224 -1.31 -8.90 3.65
N LYS A 225 -2.54 -8.42 3.49
CA LYS A 225 -3.03 -7.84 2.23
C LYS A 225 -2.17 -6.66 1.76
N TYR A 226 -1.64 -5.86 2.69
CA TYR A 226 -0.76 -4.72 2.41
C TYR A 226 0.72 -5.08 2.51
N ARG A 227 1.06 -6.39 2.59
CA ARG A 227 2.42 -6.92 2.73
C ARG A 227 3.23 -6.29 3.87
N ASN A 228 2.55 -5.84 4.93
CA ASN A 228 3.15 -5.30 6.14
C ASN A 228 3.48 -6.45 7.11
N ASN A 229 4.40 -7.32 6.69
CA ASN A 229 4.76 -8.55 7.42
C ASN A 229 5.24 -8.25 8.84
N GLU A 230 5.97 -7.14 9.02
CA GLU A 230 6.37 -6.57 10.32
C GLU A 230 5.20 -6.51 11.32
N ILE A 231 4.14 -5.83 10.87
CA ILE A 231 2.91 -5.61 11.62
C ILE A 231 2.14 -6.93 11.76
N ALA A 232 2.09 -7.77 10.72
CA ALA A 232 1.41 -9.06 10.78
C ALA A 232 2.04 -9.98 11.85
N ASN A 233 3.37 -10.05 11.91
CA ASN A 233 4.10 -10.78 12.94
C ASN A 233 3.82 -10.21 14.33
N TYR A 234 3.85 -8.88 14.47
CA TYR A 234 3.53 -8.23 15.75
C TYR A 234 2.11 -8.59 16.22
N LEU A 235 1.12 -8.52 15.32
CA LEU A 235 -0.27 -8.85 15.62
C LEU A 235 -0.46 -10.32 16.03
N LYS A 236 0.28 -11.23 15.40
CA LYS A 236 0.28 -12.64 15.77
C LYS A 236 0.88 -12.87 17.15
N LEU A 237 2.08 -12.35 17.39
CA LEU A 237 2.85 -12.63 18.61
C LEU A 237 2.28 -11.95 19.85
N ASN A 238 1.78 -10.72 19.72
CA ASN A 238 1.35 -9.92 20.87
C ASN A 238 -0.17 -9.96 21.10
N PHE A 239 -0.95 -10.20 20.05
CA PHE A 239 -2.42 -10.26 20.15
C PHE A 239 -3.01 -11.64 19.81
N GLY A 240 -2.18 -12.65 19.56
CA GLY A 240 -2.63 -14.00 19.24
C GLY A 240 -3.47 -14.09 17.96
N GLN A 241 -3.37 -13.09 17.07
CA GLN A 241 -4.20 -13.06 15.87
C GLN A 241 -3.74 -14.11 14.86
N THR A 242 -4.71 -14.74 14.20
CA THR A 242 -4.48 -15.72 13.14
C THR A 242 -5.18 -15.29 11.86
N PRO A 243 -4.58 -15.49 10.66
CA PRO A 243 -5.25 -15.17 9.41
C PRO A 243 -6.49 -16.05 9.19
N ASP A 244 -7.52 -15.51 8.54
CA ASP A 244 -8.81 -16.21 8.35
C ASP A 244 -8.66 -17.41 7.39
N SER A 245 -7.62 -17.41 6.55
CA SER A 245 -7.31 -18.49 5.60
C SER A 245 -5.88 -18.40 5.07
N ALA A 246 -5.40 -19.48 4.44
CA ALA A 246 -4.12 -19.51 3.72
C ALA A 246 -4.03 -18.52 2.53
N CYS A 247 -5.12 -17.86 2.14
CA CYS A 247 -5.11 -16.86 1.06
C CYS A 247 -4.40 -15.54 1.43
N GLY A 248 -4.12 -15.28 2.71
CA GLY A 248 -3.26 -14.16 3.11
C GLY A 248 -1.76 -14.38 2.82
N GLN A 249 -1.38 -15.51 2.21
CA GLN A 249 0.01 -15.94 2.06
C GLN A 249 0.59 -15.73 0.64
N PHE A 250 -0.14 -15.09 -0.28
CA PHE A 250 0.27 -14.89 -1.67
C PHE A 250 0.32 -13.42 -2.07
#